data_AF-A0A845YMN3-F1
#
_entry.id   AF-A0A845YMN3-F1
#
_cell.length_a   1.000
_cell.length_b   1.000
_cell.length_c   1.000
_cell.angle_alpha   90.00
_cell.angle_beta   90.00
_cell.angle_gamma   90.00
#
_symmetry.space_group_name_H-M   'P 1'
#
loop_
_entity.id
_entity.type
_entity.pdbx_description
1 polymer ?
#
loop_
_entity_poly.entity_id
_entity_poly.type
_entity_poly.pdbx_seq_one_letter_code
_entity_poly.pdbx_strand_id
1 'polypeptide(L)'
;KPVRIHWTGCPNSCGQPQVADIGLMGTKVRKDGKSVEGVKIYMGGKVGKDAHLGTCVQKGVACEDLIPTLKDLLIENFDAKPKN
;
A
#
# COMPACT_ATOMS: atom_id res chain seq x y z
N LYS A 1 -5.63 4.06 -15.95
CA LYS A 1 -4.18 3.74 -16.07
C LYS A 1 -3.90 2.41 -15.38
N PRO A 2 -2.91 1.60 -15.79
CA PRO A 2 -2.53 0.43 -15.01
C PRO A 2 -2.00 0.87 -13.64
N VAL A 3 -2.46 0.24 -12.57
CA VAL A 3 -2.03 0.52 -11.19
C VAL A 3 -0.97 -0.50 -10.81
N ARG A 4 0.22 -0.06 -10.41
CA ARG A 4 1.28 -0.95 -9.93
C ARG A 4 1.17 -1.09 -8.41
N ILE A 5 1.06 -2.33 -7.95
CA ILE A 5 1.06 -2.67 -6.53
C ILE A 5 2.30 -3.48 -6.23
N HIS A 6 3.10 -3.04 -5.26
CA HIS A 6 4.33 -3.69 -4.86
C HIS A 6 4.25 -4.06 -3.38
N TRP A 7 4.79 -5.22 -3.02
CA TRP A 7 4.77 -5.69 -1.62
C TRP A 7 6.16 -6.15 -1.17
N THR A 8 6.55 -5.71 0.01
CA THR A 8 7.76 -6.19 0.70
C THR A 8 7.44 -6.55 2.16
N GLY A 9 8.12 -7.55 2.71
CA GLY A 9 7.87 -8.04 4.06
C GLY A 9 8.52 -7.23 5.17
N CYS A 10 9.55 -6.43 4.88
CA CYS A 10 10.32 -5.69 5.89
C CYS A 10 10.88 -4.36 5.34
N PRO A 11 11.43 -3.49 6.21
CA PRO A 11 11.94 -2.18 5.80
C PRO A 11 13.11 -2.20 4.80
N ASN A 12 13.74 -3.35 4.54
CA ASN A 12 14.80 -3.49 3.54
C ASN A 12 14.32 -3.27 2.10
N SER A 13 13.01 -3.25 1.88
CA SER A 13 12.43 -2.72 0.65
C SER A 13 12.76 -3.48 -0.64
N CYS A 14 13.09 -4.78 -0.56
CA CYS A 14 13.40 -5.60 -1.74
C CYS A 14 12.26 -5.65 -2.77
N GLY A 15 11.01 -5.51 -2.30
CA GLY A 15 9.82 -5.42 -3.16
C GLY A 15 9.56 -4.02 -3.74
N GLN A 16 10.39 -3.04 -3.40
CA GLN A 16 10.35 -1.67 -3.94
C GLN A 16 8.99 -0.95 -3.77
N PRO A 17 8.35 -0.95 -2.57
CA PRO A 17 7.04 -0.32 -2.38
C PRO A 17 7.03 1.19 -2.67
N GLN A 18 8.15 1.91 -2.47
CA GLN A 18 8.19 3.36 -2.67
C GLN A 18 8.15 3.79 -4.14
N VAL A 19 8.35 2.90 -5.12
CA VAL A 19 8.27 3.27 -6.54
C VAL A 19 6.92 2.90 -7.18
N ALA A 20 6.06 2.23 -6.43
CA ALA A 20 4.75 1.78 -6.88
C ALA A 20 3.68 2.88 -6.74
N ASP A 21 2.58 2.71 -7.47
CA ASP A 21 1.39 3.55 -7.29
C ASP A 21 0.81 3.32 -5.88
N ILE A 22 0.76 2.05 -5.45
CA ILE A 22 0.47 1.63 -4.07
C ILE A 22 1.56 0.65 -3.61
N GLY A 23 2.31 1.02 -2.59
CA GLY A 23 3.34 0.20 -1.97
C GLY A 23 2.89 -0.36 -0.63
N LEU A 24 3.14 -1.64 -0.39
CA LEU A 24 2.83 -2.34 0.85
C LEU A 24 4.13 -2.76 1.53
N MET A 25 4.33 -2.35 2.78
CA MET A 25 5.50 -2.73 3.56
C MET A 25 5.08 -3.40 4.87
N GLY A 26 5.47 -4.66 5.05
CA GLY A 26 5.14 -5.45 6.25
C GLY A 26 5.55 -4.77 7.54
N THR A 27 4.66 -4.84 8.53
CA THR A 27 4.87 -4.32 9.88
C THR A 27 4.01 -5.08 10.89
N LYS A 28 4.20 -4.80 12.18
CA LYS A 28 3.30 -5.26 13.23
C LYS A 28 2.32 -4.15 13.56
N VAL A 29 1.03 -4.49 13.65
CA VAL A 29 -0.02 -3.57 14.05
C VAL A 29 -0.76 -4.15 15.25
N ARG A 30 -1.42 -3.29 16.05
CA ARG A 30 -2.21 -3.72 17.20
C ARG A 30 -3.69 -3.64 16.84
N LYS A 31 -4.40 -4.76 16.96
CA LYS A 31 -5.85 -4.85 16.74
C LYS A 31 -6.46 -5.73 17.82
N ASP A 32 -7.56 -5.27 18.42
CA ASP A 32 -8.27 -5.93 19.52
C ASP A 32 -7.34 -6.40 20.66
N GLY A 33 -6.39 -5.53 21.01
CA GLY A 33 -5.40 -5.78 22.06
C GLY A 33 -4.26 -6.73 21.67
N LYS A 34 -4.31 -7.38 20.51
CA LYS A 34 -3.32 -8.35 20.02
C LYS A 34 -2.38 -7.74 18.97
N SER A 35 -1.15 -8.24 18.92
CA SER A 35 -0.21 -7.93 17.84
C SER A 35 -0.50 -8.83 16.65
N VAL A 36 -0.86 -8.24 15.51
CA VAL A 36 -1.20 -8.95 14.27
C VAL A 36 -0.32 -8.47 13.11
N GLU A 37 -0.34 -9.21 12.01
CA GLU A 37 0.34 -8.81 10.79
C GLU A 37 -0.39 -7.64 10.14
N GLY A 38 0.38 -6.67 9.66
CA GLY A 38 -0.16 -5.54 8.94
C GLY A 38 0.85 -4.95 7.97
N VAL A 39 0.43 -3.88 7.33
CA VAL A 39 1.23 -3.17 6.34
C VAL A 39 1.21 -1.67 6.57
N LYS A 40 2.33 -1.03 6.29
CA LYS A 40 2.40 0.39 5.96
C LYS A 40 2.05 0.55 4.49
N ILE A 41 1.25 1.56 4.16
CA ILE A 41 0.89 1.89 2.78
C ILE A 41 1.70 3.11 2.35
N TYR A 42 2.40 2.96 1.23
CA TYR A 42 3.11 4.01 0.51
C TYR A 42 2.33 4.38 -0.75
N MET A 43 2.29 5.66 -1.10
CA MET A 43 1.62 6.12 -2.32
C MET A 43 2.39 7.25 -2.99
N GLY A 44 2.13 7.44 -4.29
CA GLY A 44 2.77 8.47 -5.08
C GLY A 44 4.15 8.08 -5.63
N GLY A 45 4.48 6.78 -5.71
CA GLY A 45 5.71 6.34 -6.36
C GLY A 45 5.56 6.35 -7.88
N LYS A 46 6.53 6.93 -8.60
CA LYS A 46 6.59 6.94 -10.06
C LYS A 46 7.94 6.46 -10.56
N VAL A 47 7.94 5.74 -11.68
CA VAL A 47 9.15 5.33 -12.42
C VAL A 47 9.20 6.03 -13.78
N GLY A 48 10.39 6.10 -14.39
CA GLY A 48 10.59 6.73 -15.69
C GLY A 48 11.04 8.19 -15.60
N LYS A 49 10.65 9.01 -16.58
CA LYS A 49 11.20 10.37 -16.78
C LYS A 49 10.99 11.32 -15.60
N ASP A 50 9.89 11.19 -14.87
CA ASP A 50 9.58 12.00 -13.67
C ASP A 50 9.55 11.13 -12.40
N ALA A 51 10.53 10.24 -12.28
CA ALA A 51 10.60 9.31 -11.16
C ALA A 51 10.68 10.04 -9.82
N HIS A 52 9.87 9.59 -8.86
CA HIS A 52 9.91 10.05 -7.49
C HIS A 52 9.47 8.94 -6.55
N LEU A 53 9.97 8.99 -5.33
CA LEU A 53 9.62 8.05 -4.28
C LEU A 53 8.29 8.47 -3.64
N GLY A 54 7.40 7.50 -3.49
CA GLY A 54 6.19 7.62 -2.73
C GLY A 54 6.47 7.75 -1.23
N THR A 55 5.53 8.34 -0.53
CA THR A 55 5.59 8.57 0.91
C THR A 55 4.64 7.64 1.65
N CYS A 56 4.91 7.38 2.93
CA CYS A 56 4.04 6.58 3.77
C CYS A 56 2.78 7.37 4.11
N VAL A 57 1.64 6.95 3.58
CA VAL A 57 0.33 7.60 3.80
C VAL A 57 -0.46 6.93 4.92
N GLN A 58 -0.22 5.64 5.18
CA GLN A 58 -0.84 4.92 6.29
C GLN A 58 0.20 4.03 6.99
N LYS A 59 0.27 4.12 8.33
CA LYS A 59 1.35 3.49 9.10
C LYS A 59 1.01 2.10 9.63
N GLY A 60 -0.25 1.69 9.58
CA GLY A 60 -0.67 0.38 10.05
C GLY A 60 -2.08 0.03 9.63
N VAL A 61 -2.18 -0.89 8.67
CA VAL A 61 -3.42 -1.56 8.28
C VAL A 61 -3.26 -3.03 8.59
N ALA A 62 -4.16 -3.61 9.38
CA ALA A 62 -4.14 -5.05 9.61
C ALA A 62 -4.40 -5.78 8.28
N CYS A 63 -3.71 -6.90 8.04
CA CYS A 63 -3.84 -7.61 6.77
C CYS A 63 -5.29 -8.06 6.47
N GLU A 64 -6.10 -8.31 7.49
CA GLU A 64 -7.53 -8.62 7.36
C GLU A 64 -8.38 -7.45 6.87
N ASP A 65 -7.98 -6.20 7.16
CA ASP A 65 -8.65 -4.97 6.70
C ASP A 65 -8.04 -4.45 5.38
N LEU A 66 -7.06 -5.16 4.82
CA LEU A 66 -6.31 -4.67 3.66
C LEU A 66 -7.17 -4.62 2.39
N ILE A 67 -8.03 -5.62 2.17
CA ILE A 67 -8.89 -5.67 0.98
C ILE A 67 -9.86 -4.48 0.91
N PRO A 68 -10.65 -4.16 1.95
CA PRO A 68 -11.51 -2.97 1.90
C PRO A 68 -10.70 -1.69 1.75
N THR A 69 -9.57 -1.57 2.47
CA THR A 69 -8.68 -0.40 2.34
C THR A 69 -8.17 -0.22 0.91
N LEU A 70 -7.71 -1.29 0.25
CA LEU A 70 -7.23 -1.21 -1.14
C LEU A 70 -8.36 -0.88 -2.12
N LYS A 71 -9.56 -1.41 -1.90
CA LYS A 71 -10.73 -1.10 -2.72
C LYS A 71 -11.03 0.40 -2.68
N ASP A 72 -11.06 1.00 -1.49
CA ASP A 72 -11.35 2.42 -1.31
C ASP A 72 -10.25 3.28 -1.96
N LEU A 73 -8.98 2.95 -1.73
CA LEU A 73 -7.85 3.63 -2.38
C LEU A 73 -7.93 3.59 -3.91
N LEU A 74 -8.31 2.44 -4.48
CA LEU A 74 -8.46 2.27 -5.93
C LEU A 74 -9.62 3.12 -6.49
N ILE A 75 -10.73 3.21 -5.77
CA ILE A 75 -11.88 4.03 -6.18
C ILE A 75 -11.53 5.52 -6.11
N GLU A 76 -10.94 5.96 -4.99
CA GLU A 76 -10.67 7.37 -4.72
C GLU A 76 -9.53 7.96 -5.56
N ASN A 77 -8.50 7.17 -5.87
CA ASN A 77 -7.25 7.69 -6.45
C ASN A 77 -6.94 7.16 -7.86
N PHE A 78 -7.66 6.14 -8.31
CA PHE A 78 -7.35 5.43 -9.56
C PHE A 78 -8.57 5.19 -10.45
N ASP A 79 -9.68 5.89 -10.21
CA ASP A 79 -10.92 5.82 -10.98
C ASP A 79 -11.51 4.40 -11.10
N ALA A 80 -11.23 3.53 -10.13
CA ALA A 80 -11.78 2.18 -10.13
C ALA A 80 -13.29 2.22 -9.89
N LYS A 81 -14.02 1.32 -10.56
CA LYS A 81 -15.47 1.19 -10.41
C LYS A 81 -15.80 -0.11 -9.67
N PRO A 82 -16.69 -0.09 -8.67
CA PRO A 82 -17.18 -1.29 -8.05
C PRO A 82 -17.76 -2.24 -9.10
N LYS A 83 -17.45 -3.53 -8.97
CA LYS A 83 -18.12 -4.56 -9.75
C LYS A 83 -19.46 -4.85 -9.07
N ASN A 84 -20.55 -4.55 -9.76
CA ASN A 84 -21.92 -4.90 -9.36
C ASN A 84 -22.09 -6.42 -9.33
#